data_AF-A0A9P6FJ59-F1
#
_entry.id   AF-A0A9P6FJ59-F1
#
_cell.length_a   1.000
_cell.length_b   1.000
_cell.length_c   1.000
_cell.angle_alpha   90.00
_cell.angle_beta   90.00
_cell.angle_gamma   90.00
#
_symmetry.space_group_name_H-M   'P 1'
#
loop_
_entity.id
_entity.type
_entity.pdbx_description
1 polymer ?
#
loop_
_entity_poly.entity_id
_entity_poly.type
_entity_poly.pdbx_seq_one_letter_code
_entity_poly.pdbx_strand_id
1 'polypeptide(L)'
;MEMMEFNPNEKKQLRDIKPLTPLFKTHEKAPVRMTNTTRTKKCYLRVLLRMRRVVLQDAAEYLAEYPYLHSPLLKNVLFKTQEFREFKDLVKARLDVKERAMQDDVPPNLMRLITNQREDISEERTRFERIIATMAEERRLLLEDQQEMWQGFQAQLASLTSLVSSLQPSVRS
;
A
#
# COMPACT_ATOMS: atom_id res chain seq x y z
N MET A 1 -8.42 10.95 41.43
CA MET A 1 -9.60 11.43 40.66
C MET A 1 -9.50 10.78 39.30
N GLU A 2 -10.19 9.64 39.14
CA GLU A 2 -10.15 8.86 37.90
C GLU A 2 -11.01 9.56 36.84
N MET A 3 -10.42 9.89 35.70
CA MET A 3 -11.18 10.44 34.57
C MET A 3 -11.90 9.29 33.87
N MET A 4 -13.23 9.26 33.97
CA MET A 4 -14.05 8.29 33.23
C MET A 4 -13.88 8.49 31.72
N GLU A 5 -13.44 7.45 31.02
CA GLU A 5 -13.37 7.41 29.56
C GLU A 5 -14.75 7.58 28.94
N PHE A 6 -14.86 8.53 28.01
CA PHE A 6 -16.09 8.81 27.27
C PHE A 6 -16.39 7.68 26.30
N ASN A 7 -17.48 6.93 26.55
CA ASN A 7 -17.92 5.83 25.71
C ASN A 7 -19.02 6.29 24.74
N PRO A 8 -18.74 6.42 23.43
CA PRO A 8 -19.68 6.96 22.45
C PRO A 8 -20.88 6.04 22.15
N ASN A 9 -20.92 4.83 22.71
CA ASN A 9 -22.03 3.90 22.54
C ASN A 9 -23.11 4.06 23.61
N GLU A 10 -22.87 4.83 24.68
CA GLU A 10 -23.86 5.04 25.74
C GLU A 10 -24.74 6.28 25.48
N LYS A 11 -26.03 6.02 25.22
CA LYS A 11 -27.04 7.07 24.93
C LYS A 11 -27.33 8.02 26.09
N LYS A 12 -26.91 7.71 27.32
CA LYS A 12 -27.22 8.48 28.53
C LYS A 12 -26.32 9.72 28.70
N GLN A 13 -25.09 9.70 28.19
CA GLN A 13 -24.09 10.76 28.40
C GLN A 13 -24.30 12.02 27.51
N LEU A 14 -25.41 12.08 26.75
CA LEU A 14 -25.62 13.06 25.67
C LEU A 14 -26.70 14.12 25.96
N ARG A 15 -27.33 14.12 27.15
CA ARG A 15 -28.54 14.93 27.40
C ARG A 15 -28.28 16.32 28.00
N ASP A 16 -27.15 16.56 28.66
CA ASP A 16 -27.06 17.68 29.61
C ASP A 16 -26.22 18.90 29.17
N ILE A 17 -25.77 18.98 27.92
CA ILE A 17 -24.90 20.10 27.49
C ILE A 17 -25.73 21.23 26.87
N LYS A 18 -25.99 22.28 27.66
CA LYS A 18 -26.63 23.53 27.18
C LYS A 18 -25.66 24.33 26.29
N PRO A 19 -26.10 24.81 25.12
CA PRO A 19 -25.24 25.57 24.21
C PRO A 19 -25.09 27.03 24.64
N LEU A 20 -23.89 27.58 24.53
CA LEU A 20 -23.58 29.00 24.76
C LEU A 20 -24.01 29.86 23.55
N THR A 21 -24.75 30.94 23.82
CA THR A 21 -25.24 31.91 22.82
C THR A 21 -24.15 32.91 22.42
N PRO A 22 -23.92 33.15 21.11
CA PRO A 22 -23.01 34.21 20.67
C PRO A 22 -23.74 35.55 20.56
N LEU A 23 -23.12 36.60 21.10
CA LEU A 23 -23.57 37.99 21.04
C LEU A 23 -23.04 38.68 19.77
N PHE A 24 -23.88 38.90 18.76
CA PHE A 24 -23.60 39.90 17.72
C PHE A 24 -24.89 40.60 17.26
N LYS A 25 -24.93 41.93 17.43
CA LYS A 25 -25.93 42.84 16.86
C LYS A 25 -25.43 43.26 15.47
N THR A 26 -26.27 43.15 14.42
CA THR A 26 -26.59 44.22 13.46
C THR A 26 -27.45 43.73 12.29
N HIS A 27 -28.57 44.43 12.09
CA HIS A 27 -29.39 44.68 10.90
C HIS A 27 -29.53 43.67 9.74
N GLU A 28 -30.74 43.09 9.68
CA GLU A 28 -31.67 43.15 8.54
C GLU A 28 -31.15 42.86 7.13
N LYS A 29 -31.00 41.57 6.82
CA LYS A 29 -31.59 40.96 5.63
C LYS A 29 -32.19 39.62 6.04
N ALA A 30 -33.43 39.36 5.65
CA ALA A 30 -34.22 38.21 6.11
C ALA A 30 -33.41 36.90 6.02
N PRO A 31 -33.19 36.18 7.13
CA PRO A 31 -32.32 35.02 7.12
C PRO A 31 -33.05 33.85 6.45
N VAL A 32 -32.44 33.31 5.40
CA VAL A 32 -32.69 31.94 4.96
C VAL A 32 -32.61 31.06 6.21
N ARG A 33 -33.73 30.45 6.62
CA ARG A 33 -33.80 29.55 7.78
C ARG A 33 -32.92 28.32 7.52
N MET A 34 -31.64 28.45 7.84
CA MET A 34 -30.66 27.37 7.90
C MET A 34 -30.81 26.61 9.23
N THR A 35 -31.97 26.01 9.46
CA THR A 35 -32.24 25.17 10.66
C THR A 35 -31.72 23.73 10.51
N ASN A 36 -31.06 23.38 9.40
CA ASN A 36 -30.61 22.01 9.08
C ASN A 36 -29.10 21.77 9.25
N THR A 37 -28.37 22.61 9.98
CA THR A 37 -26.90 22.68 9.81
C THR A 37 -26.09 21.76 10.73
N THR A 38 -26.58 21.33 11.90
CA THR A 38 -25.74 20.54 12.85
C THR A 38 -25.99 19.04 12.79
N ARG A 39 -27.25 18.61 12.62
CA ARG A 39 -27.62 17.19 12.49
C ARG A 39 -27.08 16.60 11.18
N THR A 40 -27.18 17.35 10.09
CA THR A 40 -26.65 16.98 8.77
C THR A 40 -25.13 16.87 8.78
N LYS A 41 -24.43 17.81 9.42
CA LYS A 41 -22.96 17.72 9.63
C LYS A 41 -22.57 16.50 10.46
N LYS A 42 -23.30 16.16 11.52
CA LYS A 42 -23.07 14.94 12.32
C LYS A 42 -23.30 13.66 11.51
N CYS A 43 -24.36 13.61 10.69
CA CYS A 43 -24.60 12.48 9.79
C CYS A 43 -23.48 12.35 8.74
N TYR A 44 -23.06 13.46 8.15
CA TYR A 44 -21.97 13.50 7.18
C TYR A 44 -20.63 13.04 7.79
N LEU A 45 -20.29 13.52 8.98
CA LEU A 45 -19.10 13.06 9.72
C LEU A 45 -19.16 11.57 10.05
N ARG A 46 -20.33 11.04 10.43
CA ARG A 46 -20.49 9.59 10.65
C ARG A 46 -20.26 8.79 9.38
N VAL A 47 -20.77 9.27 8.24
CA VAL A 47 -20.55 8.63 6.93
C VAL A 47 -19.07 8.67 6.56
N LEU A 48 -18.40 9.80 6.72
CA LEU A 48 -16.96 9.93 6.46
C LEU A 48 -16.11 9.02 7.35
N LEU A 49 -16.42 8.95 8.65
CA LEU A 49 -15.73 8.04 9.57
C LEU A 49 -15.97 6.57 9.21
N ARG A 50 -17.17 6.23 8.74
CA ARG A 50 -17.49 4.87 8.28
C ARG A 50 -16.74 4.53 6.99
N MET A 51 -16.72 5.44 6.01
CA MET A 51 -15.94 5.27 4.78
C MET A 51 -14.44 5.13 5.10
N ARG A 52 -13.90 5.99 5.98
CA ARG A 52 -12.51 5.88 6.44
C ARG A 52 -12.24 4.50 7.03
N ARG A 53 -13.13 3.99 7.88
CA ARG A 53 -12.97 2.67 8.48
C ARG A 53 -12.99 1.55 7.44
N VAL A 54 -13.89 1.59 6.46
CA VAL A 54 -13.96 0.59 5.38
C VAL A 54 -12.66 0.60 4.57
N VAL A 55 -12.20 1.77 4.12
CA VAL A 55 -10.96 1.89 3.35
C VAL A 55 -9.74 1.40 4.14
N LEU A 56 -9.66 1.72 5.43
CA LEU A 56 -8.58 1.23 6.29
C LEU A 56 -8.66 -0.29 6.51
N GLN A 57 -9.88 -0.83 6.60
CA GLN A 57 -10.09 -2.27 6.72
C GLN A 57 -9.66 -2.99 5.45
N ASP A 58 -10.12 -2.57 4.27
CA ASP A 58 -9.74 -3.16 2.99
C ASP A 58 -8.22 -3.11 2.78
N ALA A 59 -7.59 -1.97 3.13
CA ALA A 59 -6.14 -1.84 3.08
C ALA A 59 -5.41 -2.78 4.05
N ALA A 60 -5.97 -2.99 5.24
CA ALA A 60 -5.42 -3.92 6.22
C ALA A 60 -5.58 -5.39 5.79
N GLU A 61 -6.73 -5.77 5.22
CA GLU A 61 -6.98 -7.10 4.66
C GLU A 61 -6.01 -7.38 3.51
N TYR A 62 -5.89 -6.45 2.56
CA TYR A 62 -4.95 -6.56 1.44
C TYR A 62 -3.48 -6.68 1.89
N LEU A 63 -3.07 -5.91 2.89
CA LEU A 63 -1.73 -5.99 3.47
C LEU A 63 -1.49 -7.26 4.30
N ALA A 64 -2.55 -7.85 4.86
CA ALA A 64 -2.45 -9.11 5.57
C ALA A 64 -2.22 -10.28 4.60
N GLU A 65 -2.91 -10.26 3.45
CA GLU A 65 -2.79 -11.28 2.40
C GLU A 65 -1.49 -11.13 1.59
N TYR A 66 -1.08 -9.89 1.28
CA TYR A 66 0.09 -9.58 0.46
C TYR A 66 1.10 -8.66 1.20
N PRO A 67 1.83 -9.17 2.20
CA PRO A 67 2.69 -8.35 3.06
C PRO A 67 3.88 -7.70 2.33
N TYR A 68 4.30 -8.28 1.20
CA TYR A 68 5.45 -7.80 0.42
C TYR A 68 5.08 -6.74 -0.63
N LEU A 69 3.79 -6.45 -0.80
CA LEU A 69 3.36 -5.57 -1.89
C LEU A 69 3.49 -4.10 -1.51
N HIS A 70 4.24 -3.36 -2.33
CA HIS A 70 4.48 -1.93 -2.12
C HIS A 70 3.59 -1.09 -3.04
N SER A 71 2.36 -0.81 -2.58
CA SER A 71 1.46 0.11 -3.29
C SER A 71 1.84 1.58 -3.02
N PRO A 72 1.83 2.47 -4.04
CA PRO A 72 2.01 3.91 -3.85
C PRO A 72 1.01 4.52 -2.87
N LEU A 73 -0.21 3.96 -2.76
CA LEU A 73 -1.23 4.40 -1.81
C LEU A 73 -0.82 4.13 -0.35
N LEU A 74 -0.05 3.07 -0.12
CA LEU A 74 0.46 2.66 1.20
C LEU A 74 1.69 3.46 1.64
N LYS A 75 2.21 4.37 0.80
CA LYS A 75 3.29 5.29 1.17
C LYS A 75 2.82 6.42 2.10
N ASN A 76 1.51 6.61 2.25
CA ASN A 76 0.93 7.61 3.13
C ASN A 76 1.33 7.38 4.61
N VAL A 77 1.61 8.46 5.34
CA VAL A 77 2.02 8.43 6.75
C VAL A 77 1.01 7.71 7.63
N LEU A 78 -0.29 7.78 7.30
CA LEU A 78 -1.37 7.11 8.02
C LEU A 78 -1.19 5.60 8.14
N PHE A 79 -0.54 4.94 7.16
CA PHE A 79 -0.30 3.50 7.18
C PHE A 79 0.98 3.09 7.93
N LYS A 80 1.78 4.07 8.35
CA LYS A 80 3.01 3.87 9.13
C LYS A 80 2.81 4.11 10.64
N THR A 81 1.67 4.68 11.02
CA THR A 81 1.38 4.99 12.42
C THR A 81 1.19 3.71 13.24
N GLN A 82 1.34 3.84 14.55
CA GLN A 82 1.22 2.71 15.47
C GLN A 82 -0.22 2.20 15.53
N GLU A 83 -1.20 3.12 15.49
CA GLU A 83 -2.62 2.80 15.54
C GLU A 83 -3.08 1.98 14.33
N PHE A 84 -2.54 2.27 13.14
CA PHE A 84 -2.85 1.46 11.96
C PHE A 84 -2.21 0.07 12.03
N ARG A 85 -1.00 -0.05 12.61
CA ARG A 85 -0.37 -1.36 12.80
C ARG A 85 -1.19 -2.25 13.74
N GLU A 86 -1.62 -1.71 14.87
CA GLU A 86 -2.49 -2.43 15.81
C GLU A 86 -3.84 -2.80 15.18
N PHE A 87 -4.43 -1.89 14.41
CA PHE A 87 -5.65 -2.16 13.67
C PHE A 87 -5.47 -3.27 12.62
N LYS A 88 -4.36 -3.25 11.88
CA LYS A 88 -4.01 -4.29 10.89
C LYS A 88 -3.85 -5.65 11.55
N ASP A 89 -3.16 -5.73 12.66
CA ASP A 89 -2.94 -6.99 13.39
C ASP A 89 -4.27 -7.55 13.94
N LEU A 90 -5.17 -6.67 14.40
CA LEU A 90 -6.52 -7.05 14.82
C LEU A 90 -7.40 -7.52 13.66
N VAL A 91 -7.30 -6.91 12.48
CA VAL A 91 -8.00 -7.36 11.26
C VAL A 91 -7.47 -8.72 10.82
N LYS A 92 -6.14 -8.90 10.79
CA LYS A 92 -5.49 -10.17 10.46
C LYS A 92 -5.97 -11.30 11.38
N ALA A 93 -5.95 -11.09 12.69
CA ALA A 93 -6.43 -12.09 13.65
C ALA A 93 -7.91 -12.47 13.43
N ARG A 94 -8.75 -11.53 13.00
CA ARG A 94 -10.17 -11.80 12.68
C ARG A 94 -10.34 -12.57 11.37
N LEU A 95 -9.52 -12.29 10.36
CA LEU A 95 -9.51 -13.06 9.11
C LEU A 95 -9.10 -14.50 9.39
N ASP A 96 -8.04 -14.73 10.17
CA ASP A 96 -7.56 -16.06 10.53
C ASP A 96 -8.63 -16.90 11.25
N VAL A 97 -9.45 -16.27 12.11
CA VAL A 97 -10.57 -16.95 12.80
C VAL A 97 -11.70 -17.28 11.82
N LYS A 98 -12.02 -16.38 10.89
CA LYS A 98 -13.08 -16.57 9.90
C LYS A 98 -12.71 -17.64 8.87
N GLU A 99 -11.46 -17.70 8.44
CA GLU A 99 -10.98 -18.74 7.52
C GLU A 99 -11.08 -20.13 8.14
N ARG A 100 -10.72 -20.29 9.43
CA ARG A 100 -10.89 -21.57 10.13
C ARG A 100 -12.35 -21.97 10.25
N ALA A 101 -13.22 -21.03 10.64
CA ALA A 101 -14.65 -21.31 10.74
C ALA A 101 -15.29 -21.66 9.38
N MET A 102 -14.84 -21.06 8.28
CA MET A 102 -15.31 -21.44 6.94
C MET A 102 -14.80 -22.82 6.51
N GLN A 103 -13.58 -23.22 6.88
CA GLN A 103 -13.06 -24.55 6.52
C GLN A 103 -13.86 -25.70 7.12
N ASP A 104 -14.45 -25.49 8.30
CA ASP A 104 -15.29 -26.50 8.97
C ASP A 104 -16.66 -26.69 8.27
N ASP A 105 -17.16 -25.66 7.55
CA ASP A 105 -18.47 -25.66 6.88
C ASP A 105 -18.39 -26.02 5.37
N VAL A 106 -17.19 -26.19 4.79
CA VAL A 106 -17.03 -26.46 3.35
C VAL A 106 -17.10 -27.97 3.09
N PRO A 107 -18.02 -28.44 2.21
CA PRO A 107 -18.10 -29.84 1.83
C PRO A 107 -16.77 -30.41 1.31
N PRO A 108 -16.40 -31.66 1.65
CA PRO A 108 -15.11 -32.26 1.31
C PRO A 108 -14.77 -32.23 -0.18
N ASN A 109 -15.78 -32.31 -1.05
CA ASN A 109 -15.60 -32.26 -2.50
C ASN A 109 -15.16 -30.88 -3.00
N LEU A 110 -15.63 -29.81 -2.36
CA LEU A 110 -15.21 -28.44 -2.67
C LEU A 110 -13.82 -28.15 -2.10
N MET A 111 -13.49 -28.69 -0.92
CA MET A 111 -12.13 -28.60 -0.38
C MET A 111 -11.12 -29.27 -1.31
N ARG A 112 -11.41 -30.48 -1.83
CA ARG A 112 -10.54 -31.15 -2.81
C ARG A 112 -10.36 -30.32 -4.09
N LEU A 113 -11.42 -29.72 -4.62
CA LEU A 113 -11.34 -28.84 -5.80
C LEU A 113 -10.45 -27.61 -5.54
N ILE A 114 -10.62 -26.96 -4.39
CA ILE A 114 -9.81 -25.80 -3.98
C ILE A 114 -8.35 -26.20 -3.79
N THR A 115 -8.09 -27.39 -3.23
CA THR A 115 -6.73 -27.88 -2.99
C THR A 115 -6.02 -28.15 -4.32
N ASN A 116 -6.68 -28.84 -5.25
CA ASN A 116 -6.15 -29.09 -6.59
C ASN A 116 -5.86 -27.77 -7.33
N GLN A 117 -6.77 -26.79 -7.27
CA GLN A 117 -6.52 -25.47 -7.87
C GLN A 117 -5.33 -24.74 -7.24
N ARG A 118 -5.14 -24.87 -5.92
CA ARG A 118 -3.97 -24.28 -5.24
C ARG A 118 -2.67 -24.94 -5.66
N GLU A 119 -2.67 -26.25 -5.86
CA GLU A 119 -1.52 -27.00 -6.39
C GLU A 119 -1.18 -26.51 -7.80
N ASP A 120 -2.17 -26.43 -8.69
CA ASP A 120 -2.01 -25.90 -10.06
C ASP A 120 -1.41 -24.49 -10.07
N ILE A 121 -1.94 -23.58 -9.24
CA ILE A 121 -1.42 -22.19 -9.11
C ILE A 121 0.02 -22.18 -8.59
N SER A 122 0.38 -23.09 -7.67
CA SER A 122 1.74 -23.17 -7.14
C SER A 122 2.74 -23.67 -8.19
N GLU A 123 2.33 -24.61 -9.04
CA GLU A 123 3.13 -25.13 -10.14
C GLU A 123 3.35 -24.06 -11.22
N GLU A 124 2.29 -23.34 -11.60
CA GLU A 124 2.37 -22.22 -12.53
C GLU A 124 3.29 -21.11 -12.00
N ARG A 125 3.16 -20.75 -10.72
CA ARG A 125 4.04 -19.76 -10.09
C ARG A 125 5.50 -20.19 -10.16
N THR A 126 5.80 -21.44 -9.83
CA THR A 126 7.16 -21.99 -9.90
C THR A 126 7.70 -22.00 -11.32
N ARG A 127 6.84 -22.21 -12.32
CA ARG A 127 7.20 -22.10 -13.74
C ARG A 127 7.51 -20.65 -14.12
N PHE A 128 6.70 -19.69 -13.69
CA PHE A 128 6.96 -18.26 -13.92
C PHE A 128 8.26 -17.79 -13.26
N GLU A 129 8.53 -18.20 -12.03
CA GLU A 129 9.78 -17.87 -11.33
C GLU A 129 11.01 -18.42 -12.08
N ARG A 130 10.91 -19.64 -12.63
CA ARG A 130 11.97 -20.21 -13.51
C ARG A 130 12.18 -19.40 -14.78
N ILE A 131 11.11 -18.96 -15.45
CA ILE A 131 11.20 -18.14 -16.66
C ILE A 131 11.88 -16.79 -16.35
N ILE A 132 11.52 -16.16 -15.23
CA ILE A 132 12.14 -14.90 -14.80
C ILE A 132 13.64 -15.11 -14.53
N ALA A 133 14.01 -16.20 -13.85
CA ALA A 133 15.40 -16.54 -13.58
C ALA A 133 16.20 -16.76 -14.87
N THR A 134 15.66 -17.48 -15.86
CA THR A 134 16.33 -17.68 -17.15
C THR A 134 16.48 -16.38 -17.92
N MET A 135 15.46 -15.51 -17.93
CA MET A 135 15.55 -14.21 -18.59
C MET A 135 16.57 -13.28 -17.92
N ALA A 136 16.71 -13.36 -16.58
CA ALA A 136 17.72 -12.60 -15.86
C ALA A 136 19.14 -13.09 -16.21
N GLU A 137 19.34 -14.40 -16.34
CA GLU A 137 20.61 -15.01 -16.73
C GLU A 137 21.00 -14.66 -18.17
N GLU A 138 20.07 -14.77 -19.13
CA GLU A 138 20.27 -14.37 -20.52
C GLU A 138 20.65 -12.89 -20.63
N ARG A 139 19.97 -12.03 -19.87
CA ARG A 139 20.29 -10.60 -19.82
C ARG A 139 21.67 -10.33 -19.23
N ARG A 140 22.10 -11.11 -18.23
CA ARG A 140 23.46 -11.02 -17.66
C ARG A 140 24.51 -11.36 -18.71
N LEU A 141 24.34 -12.48 -19.41
CA LEU A 141 25.24 -12.91 -20.49
C LEU A 141 25.33 -11.87 -21.61
N LEU A 142 24.20 -11.30 -22.03
CA LEU A 142 24.18 -10.22 -23.04
C LEU A 142 24.96 -8.97 -22.59
N LEU A 143 24.87 -8.61 -21.31
CA LEU A 143 25.62 -7.48 -20.76
C LEU A 143 27.12 -7.77 -20.68
N GLU A 144 27.50 -9.00 -20.30
CA GLU A 144 28.89 -9.45 -20.29
C GLU A 144 29.49 -9.41 -21.71
N ASP A 145 28.79 -9.93 -22.72
CA ASP A 145 29.22 -9.91 -24.12
C ASP A 145 29.37 -8.49 -24.69
N GLN A 146 28.43 -7.59 -24.38
CA GLN A 146 28.55 -6.17 -24.75
C GLN A 146 29.76 -5.51 -24.08
N GLN A 147 30.04 -5.86 -22.82
CA GLN A 147 31.17 -5.31 -22.09
C GLN A 147 32.50 -5.80 -22.66
N GLU A 148 32.59 -7.07 -23.06
CA GLU A 148 33.76 -7.63 -23.75
C GLU A 148 34.00 -6.96 -25.11
N MET A 149 32.96 -6.79 -25.93
CA MET A 149 33.06 -6.05 -27.19
C MET A 149 33.54 -4.61 -26.97
N TRP A 150 33.01 -3.93 -25.95
CA TRP A 150 33.41 -2.56 -25.64
C TRP A 150 34.87 -2.47 -25.20
N GLN A 151 35.35 -3.41 -24.38
CA GLN A 151 36.76 -3.49 -24.00
C GLN A 151 37.67 -3.75 -25.21
N GLY A 152 37.26 -4.65 -26.12
CA GLY A 152 37.97 -4.91 -27.37
C GLY A 152 38.10 -3.66 -28.24
N PHE A 153 37.00 -2.90 -28.38
CA PHE A 153 37.00 -1.63 -29.11
C PHE A 153 37.92 -0.58 -28.45
N GLN A 154 37.89 -0.46 -27.12
CA GLN A 154 38.78 0.44 -26.39
C GLN A 154 40.25 0.07 -26.56
N ALA A 155 40.59 -1.23 -26.54
CA ALA A 155 41.96 -1.69 -26.77
C ALA A 155 42.46 -1.35 -28.18
N GLN A 156 41.60 -1.51 -29.20
CA GLN A 156 41.92 -1.11 -30.58
C GLN A 156 42.13 0.41 -30.70
N LEU A 157 41.25 1.23 -30.11
CA LEU A 157 41.42 2.68 -30.08
C LEU A 157 42.71 3.11 -29.38
N ALA A 158 43.05 2.48 -28.25
CA ALA A 158 44.29 2.74 -27.54
C ALA A 158 45.52 2.39 -28.38
N SER A 159 45.49 1.24 -29.08
CA SER A 159 46.55 0.82 -29.99
C SER A 159 46.70 1.79 -31.17
N LEU A 160 45.60 2.23 -31.79
CA LEU A 160 45.62 3.21 -32.88
C LEU A 160 46.14 4.57 -32.42
N THR A 161 45.71 5.03 -31.25
CA THR A 161 46.16 6.30 -30.67
C THR A 161 47.66 6.25 -30.37
N SER A 162 48.14 5.15 -29.78
CA SER A 162 49.57 4.89 -29.59
C SER A 162 50.36 4.94 -30.91
N LEU A 163 49.83 4.30 -31.96
CA LEU A 163 50.47 4.25 -33.27
C LEU A 163 50.54 5.64 -33.92
N VAL A 164 49.45 6.42 -33.85
CA VAL A 164 49.40 7.80 -34.31
C VAL A 164 50.39 8.69 -33.54
N SER A 165 50.46 8.56 -32.21
CA SER A 165 51.44 9.27 -31.38
C SER A 165 52.89 8.90 -31.73
N SER A 166 53.15 7.66 -32.15
CA SER A 166 54.49 7.21 -32.59
C SER A 166 54.89 7.73 -33.98
N LEU A 167 53.90 8.06 -34.81
CA LEU A 167 54.10 8.57 -36.17
C LEU A 167 54.14 10.11 -36.23
N GLN A 168 53.74 10.81 -35.17
CA GLN A 168 53.93 12.26 -35.10
C GLN A 168 55.42 12.58 -34.96
N PRO A 169 56.03 13.33 -35.90
CA PRO A 169 57.42 13.73 -35.75
C PRO A 169 57.54 14.62 -34.52
N SER A 170 58.54 14.33 -33.69
CA SER A 170 58.93 15.19 -32.57
C SER A 170 59.28 16.57 -33.12
N VAL A 171 58.33 17.50 -33.09
CA VAL A 171 58.59 18.93 -33.26
C VAL A 171 59.34 19.38 -32.02
N ARG A 172 60.65 19.17 -32.02
CA ARG A 172 61.58 19.82 -31.11
C ARG A 172 62.07 21.08 -31.78
N SER A 173 61.65 22.19 -31.18
CA SER A 173 62.35 23.47 -31.02
C SER A 173 62.76 24.22 -32.29
#